data_AF-A0A965TWH4-F1
#
_entry.id   AF-A0A965TWH4-F1
#
_cell.length_a   1.000
_cell.length_b   1.000
_cell.length_c   1.000
_cell.angle_alpha   90.00
_cell.angle_beta   90.00
_cell.angle_gamma   90.00
#
_symmetry.space_group_name_H-M   'P 1'
#
loop_
_entity.id
_entity.type
_entity.pdbx_description
1 polymer ?
#
loop_
_entity_poly.entity_id
_entity_poly.type
_entity_poly.pdbx_seq_one_letter_code
_entity_poly.pdbx_strand_id
1 'polypeptide(L)'
;VSDKRDVFFSCSWHTRGPELRRICNIGCIGCMLCQKACPVGAITVTDNLASIDYSKCTNCGACALACPRHLIINASESAPNPVTK
;
A
#
# COMPACT_ATOMS: atom_id res chain seq x y z
N VAL A 1 25.62 -0.59 0.99
CA VAL A 1 24.53 -0.44 1.99
C VAL A 1 23.24 -0.86 1.29
N SER A 2 22.82 -2.11 1.53
CA SER A 2 21.69 -2.74 0.84
C SER A 2 20.41 -2.47 1.62
N ASP A 3 19.84 -1.29 1.40
CA ASP A 3 18.60 -0.85 2.03
C ASP A 3 17.41 -1.40 1.21
N LYS A 4 17.05 -2.67 1.44
CA LYS A 4 16.04 -3.42 0.68
C LYS A 4 14.61 -2.97 1.04
N ARG A 5 14.26 -1.74 0.68
CA ARG A 5 12.88 -1.24 0.73
C ARG A 5 12.15 -1.64 -0.55
N ASP A 6 11.78 -2.92 -0.62
CA ASP A 6 11.14 -3.48 -1.81
C ASP A 6 9.63 -3.19 -1.84
N VAL A 7 8.99 -2.95 -0.68
CA VAL A 7 7.53 -2.72 -0.58
C VAL A 7 7.23 -1.24 -0.41
N PHE A 8 6.47 -0.62 -1.31
CA PHE A 8 6.08 0.79 -1.17
C PHE A 8 4.62 1.04 -1.61
N PHE A 9 4.00 2.07 -1.03
CA PHE A 9 2.69 2.56 -1.46
C PHE A 9 2.84 3.54 -2.61
N SER A 10 2.08 3.35 -3.70
CA SER A 10 2.07 4.27 -4.84
C SER A 10 1.20 5.51 -4.62
N CYS A 11 0.38 5.54 -3.57
CA CYS A 11 -0.53 6.64 -3.28
C CYS A 11 0.09 7.59 -2.24
N SER A 12 0.11 8.88 -2.55
CA SER A 12 0.66 9.94 -1.68
C SER A 12 -0.41 10.81 -1.05
N TRP A 13 -1.69 10.58 -1.34
CA TRP A 13 -2.77 11.47 -0.94
C TRP A 13 -3.40 11.06 0.38
N HIS A 14 -3.50 12.01 1.30
CA HIS A 14 -4.06 11.89 2.65
C HIS A 14 -5.57 12.18 2.68
N THR A 15 -6.25 12.03 1.55
CA THR A 15 -7.67 12.35 1.41
C THR A 15 -8.55 11.18 1.85
N ARG A 16 -9.66 11.46 2.53
CA ARG A 16 -10.63 10.43 2.94
C ARG A 16 -11.19 9.69 1.73
N GLY A 17 -11.41 8.38 1.87
CA GLY A 17 -11.87 7.48 0.79
C GLY A 17 -12.98 8.02 -0.13
N PRO A 18 -14.11 8.57 0.38
CA PRO A 18 -15.17 9.07 -0.50
C PRO A 18 -14.77 10.30 -1.31
N GLU A 19 -13.94 11.18 -0.75
CA GLU A 19 -13.44 12.37 -1.45
C GLU A 19 -12.36 11.98 -2.46
N LEU A 20 -11.45 11.08 -2.06
CA LEU A 20 -10.42 10.56 -2.95
C LEU A 20 -11.03 9.93 -4.20
N ARG A 21 -12.17 9.23 -4.07
CA ARG A 21 -12.86 8.59 -5.21
C ARG A 21 -13.34 9.58 -6.28
N ARG A 22 -13.54 10.85 -5.93
CA ARG A 22 -13.92 11.91 -6.89
C ARG A 22 -12.74 12.37 -7.74
N ILE A 23 -11.51 12.22 -7.23
CA ILE A 23 -10.32 12.81 -7.84
C ILE A 23 -9.35 11.74 -8.36
N CYS A 24 -9.27 10.60 -7.68
CA CYS A 24 -8.42 9.47 -8.02
C CYS A 24 -9.22 8.18 -7.87
N ASN A 25 -9.50 7.52 -8.99
CA ASN A 25 -10.20 6.24 -8.94
C ASN A 25 -9.35 5.19 -8.22
N ILE A 26 -8.02 5.18 -8.39
CA ILE A 26 -7.13 4.12 -7.89
C ILE A 26 -6.53 4.39 -6.49
N GLY A 27 -6.84 5.51 -5.83
CA GLY A 27 -6.16 5.94 -4.59
C GLY A 27 -6.47 5.14 -3.31
N CYS A 28 -5.64 5.30 -2.28
CA CYS A 28 -5.81 4.62 -0.99
C CYS A 28 -7.08 5.06 -0.27
N ILE A 29 -8.06 4.17 -0.15
CA ILE A 29 -9.33 4.46 0.50
C ILE A 29 -9.32 4.31 2.02
N GLY A 30 -8.15 4.05 2.63
CA GLY A 30 -8.03 3.86 4.09
C GLY A 30 -8.75 2.62 4.62
N CYS A 31 -8.91 1.56 3.82
CA CYS A 31 -9.69 0.37 4.18
C CYS A 31 -9.07 -0.52 5.30
N MET A 32 -7.84 -0.25 5.72
CA MET A 32 -7.11 -0.99 6.76
C MET A 32 -6.92 -2.51 6.48
N LEU A 33 -7.22 -2.98 5.27
CA LEU A 33 -7.03 -4.37 4.89
C LEU A 33 -5.55 -4.77 4.87
N CYS A 34 -4.67 -3.88 4.40
CA CYS A 34 -3.23 -4.10 4.41
C CYS A 34 -2.67 -4.27 5.83
N GLN A 35 -3.18 -3.52 6.80
CA GLN A 35 -2.83 -3.65 8.21
C GLN A 35 -3.27 -5.01 8.77
N LYS A 36 -4.50 -5.44 8.47
CA LYS A 36 -5.02 -6.76 8.92
C LYS A 36 -4.32 -7.94 8.26
N ALA A 37 -3.91 -7.80 7.00
CA ALA A 37 -3.22 -8.85 6.26
C ALA A 37 -1.74 -8.99 6.65
N CYS A 38 -1.16 -7.99 7.31
CA CYS A 38 0.24 -8.03 7.70
C CYS A 38 0.42 -8.93 8.94
N PRO A 39 1.11 -10.09 8.84
CA PRO A 39 1.25 -11.02 9.96
C PRO A 39 2.13 -10.46 11.09
N VAL A 40 3.05 -9.55 10.74
CA VAL A 40 3.98 -8.89 11.66
C VAL A 40 3.48 -7.52 12.13
N GLY A 41 2.32 -7.06 11.65
CA GLY A 41 1.77 -5.74 12.00
C GLY A 41 2.69 -4.56 11.62
N ALA A 42 3.42 -4.67 10.53
CA ALA A 42 4.33 -3.61 10.06
C ALA A 42 3.63 -2.46 9.33
N ILE A 43 2.32 -2.55 9.08
CA ILE A 43 1.58 -1.53 8.33
C ILE A 43 0.62 -0.81 9.27
N THR A 44 0.69 0.52 9.26
CA THR A 44 -0.18 1.40 10.05
C THR A 44 -0.94 2.31 9.12
N VAL A 45 -2.27 2.41 9.28
CA VAL A 45 -3.08 3.36 8.51
C VAL A 45 -3.41 4.57 9.37
N THR A 46 -2.88 5.73 9.00
CA THR A 46 -3.09 7.00 9.69
C THR A 46 -3.65 8.01 8.67
N ASP A 47 -4.72 8.73 9.02
CA ASP A 47 -5.34 9.72 8.13
C ASP A 47 -5.73 9.17 6.74
N ASN A 48 -6.16 7.90 6.68
CA ASN A 48 -6.51 7.18 5.44
C ASN A 48 -5.33 6.88 4.52
N LEU A 49 -4.10 7.19 4.95
CA LEU A 49 -2.87 6.84 4.26
C LEU A 49 -2.20 5.67 4.99
N ALA A 50 -1.83 4.64 4.24
CA ALA A 50 -1.11 3.52 4.80
C ALA A 50 0.41 3.83 4.81
N SER A 51 1.06 3.54 5.92
CA SER A 51 2.49 3.71 6.14
C SER A 51 3.12 2.37 6.52
N ILE A 52 4.33 2.12 6.03
CA ILE A 52 5.07 0.87 6.28
C ILE A 52 6.21 1.15 7.25
N ASP A 53 6.26 0.35 8.30
CA ASP A 53 7.39 0.24 9.20
C ASP A 53 8.40 -0.76 8.60
N TYR A 54 9.42 -0.22 7.93
CA TYR A 54 10.45 -1.03 7.28
C TYR A 54 11.34 -1.79 8.28
N SER A 55 11.34 -1.43 9.57
CA SER A 55 12.09 -2.15 10.59
C SER A 55 11.43 -3.48 10.96
N LYS A 56 10.11 -3.59 10.77
CA LYS A 56 9.33 -4.82 11.00
C LYS A 56 8.96 -5.56 9.71
N CYS A 57 8.96 -4.87 8.57
CA CYS A 57 8.56 -5.45 7.30
C CYS A 57 9.52 -6.56 6.85
N THR A 58 8.96 -7.75 6.59
CA THR A 58 9.71 -8.91 6.08
C THR A 58 9.60 -9.08 4.56
N ASN A 59 9.02 -8.11 3.84
CA ASN A 59 8.74 -8.16 2.41
C ASN A 59 7.94 -9.42 1.98
N CYS A 60 6.98 -9.83 2.82
CA CYS A 60 6.15 -11.02 2.57
C CYS A 60 5.13 -10.88 1.42
N GLY A 61 4.85 -9.67 0.93
CA GLY A 61 3.90 -9.42 -0.16
C GLY A 61 2.42 -9.59 0.17
N ALA A 62 2.07 -10.06 1.38
CA ALA A 62 0.68 -10.29 1.81
C ALA A 62 -0.20 -9.02 1.74
N CYS A 63 0.40 -7.86 2.01
CA CYS A 63 -0.28 -6.57 1.94
C CYS A 63 -0.72 -6.20 0.52
N ALA A 64 0.10 -6.52 -0.51
CA ALA A 64 -0.22 -6.23 -1.90
C ALA A 64 -1.41 -7.05 -2.41
N LEU A 65 -1.49 -8.32 -1.99
CA LEU A 65 -2.63 -9.20 -2.27
C LEU A 65 -3.92 -8.75 -1.58
N ALA A 66 -3.80 -8.26 -0.34
CA ALA A 66 -4.96 -7.79 0.42
C ALA A 66 -5.49 -6.43 -0.04
N CYS A 67 -4.72 -5.66 -0.81
CA CYS A 67 -5.15 -4.37 -1.30
C CYS A 67 -6.05 -4.56 -2.53
N PRO A 68 -7.37 -4.29 -2.44
CA PRO A 68 -8.29 -4.46 -3.58
C PRO A 68 -8.00 -3.47 -4.72
N ARG A 69 -7.17 -2.46 -4.46
CA ARG A 69 -6.76 -1.45 -5.44
C ARG A 69 -5.35 -1.66 -5.96
N HIS A 70 -4.63 -2.67 -5.46
CA HIS A 70 -3.25 -2.98 -5.85
C HIS A 70 -2.30 -1.76 -5.80
N LEU A 71 -2.46 -0.94 -4.76
CA LEU A 71 -1.67 0.28 -4.54
C LEU A 71 -0.28 0.04 -3.94
N ILE A 72 0.02 -1.21 -3.62
CA ILE A 72 1.25 -1.62 -2.95
C ILE A 72 2.09 -2.36 -3.97
N ILE A 73 3.29 -1.85 -4.22
CA ILE A 73 4.23 -2.45 -5.17
C ILE A 73 5.33 -3.12 -4.36
N ASN A 74 5.63 -4.37 -4.71
CA ASN A 74 6.77 -5.12 -4.21
C ASN A 74 7.83 -5.20 -5.32
N ALA A 75 9.07 -4.77 -5.07
CA ALA A 75 10.15 -4.80 -6.05
C ALA A 75 10.59 -6.23 -6.43
N SER A 76 10.14 -7.25 -5.69
CA SER A 76 10.30 -8.67 -6.03
C SER A 76 9.38 -9.12 -7.16
N GLU A 77 8.33 -8.35 -7.49
CA GLU A 77 7.45 -8.59 -8.63
C GLU A 77 7.52 -7.34 -9.52
N SER A 78 8.32 -7.44 -10.59
CA SER A 78 8.33 -6.48 -11.68
C SER A 78 6.91 -6.28 -12.23
N ALA A 79 6.30 -5.17 -11.80
CA ALA A 79 5.14 -4.49 -12.38
C ALA A 79 3.77 -5.21 -12.32
N PRO A 80 2.89 -4.84 -11.36
CA PRO A 80 1.48 -4.76 -11.66
C PRO A 80 1.24 -3.48 -12.48
N ASN A 81 1.26 -3.67 -13.79
CA ASN A 81 0.61 -2.93 -14.88
C ASN A 81 0.08 -1.52 -14.51
N PRO A 82 0.56 -0.43 -15.16
CA PRO A 82 -0.08 0.87 -15.02
C PRO A 82 -1.55 0.72 -15.39
N VAL A 83 -2.45 1.05 -14.47
CA VAL A 83 -3.87 1.20 -14.80
C VAL A 83 -3.99 2.46 -15.66
N THR A 84 -3.65 2.32 -16.94
CA THR A 84 -3.94 3.28 -18.00
C THR A 84 -5.45 3.32 -18.16
N LYS A 85 -6.04 4.42 -17.71
CA LYS A 85 -7.20 4.98 -18.39
C LYS A 85 -7.15 6.49 -18.34
#